data_AF-A0A7X6PF12-F1
#
_entry.id   AF-A0A7X6PF12-F1
#
_cell.length_a   1.000
_cell.length_b   1.000
_cell.length_c   1.000
_cell.angle_alpha   90.00
_cell.angle_beta   90.00
_cell.angle_gamma   90.00
#
_symmetry.space_group_name_H-M   'P 1'
#
loop_
_entity.id
_entity.type
_entity.pdbx_description
1 polymer ?
#
loop_
_entity_poly.entity_id
_entity_poly.type
_entity_poly.pdbx_seq_one_letter_code
_entity_poly.pdbx_strand_id
1 'polypeptide(L)'
;MVYKFVVLSDEDESFMREFEFLDSQTLLDFHNQIQEELEFDKSQMASFFMATDNWEKEEEFTLFDMGTGSSTMEDAVLEDIIFHKNQKLIYVFDFFNDRSLFIEYTGEADEIDGREYPVCSNSKGIPPKQVVFGSSSKKLYRNIIVSDDEDDDDESDMDDLFLDDDSDMLPDFDNDETLIDDEDED
;
A
#
# COMPACT_ATOMS: atom_id res chain seq x y z
N MET A 1 15.93 24.55 5.95
CA MET A 1 16.00 23.68 7.16
C MET A 1 15.85 22.23 6.73
N VAL A 2 16.25 21.25 7.54
CA VAL A 2 16.12 19.82 7.21
C VAL A 2 14.98 19.22 8.01
N TYR A 3 13.95 18.73 7.33
CA TYR A 3 12.82 18.02 7.93
C TYR A 3 13.09 16.52 8.03
N LYS A 4 12.65 15.92 9.14
CA LYS A 4 12.84 14.50 9.45
C LYS A 4 11.52 13.78 9.53
N PHE A 5 11.40 12.73 8.71
CA PHE A 5 10.21 11.90 8.63
C PHE A 5 10.52 10.47 9.01
N VAL A 6 9.63 9.85 9.77
CA VAL A 6 9.63 8.40 10.01
C VAL A 6 8.53 7.80 9.15
N VAL A 7 8.86 6.72 8.44
CA VAL A 7 7.94 5.98 7.59
C VAL A 7 7.81 4.56 8.12
N LEU A 8 6.57 4.12 8.29
CA LEU A 8 6.17 2.83 8.83
C LEU A 8 5.22 2.13 7.86
N SER A 9 5.07 0.84 8.01
CA SER A 9 4.08 0.03 7.29
C SER A 9 3.23 -0.72 8.30
N ASP A 10 1.95 -0.90 7.99
CA ASP A 10 1.03 -1.74 8.76
C ASP A 10 1.21 -3.24 8.46
N GLU A 11 1.94 -3.60 7.40
CA GLU A 11 2.17 -4.99 7.00
C GLU A 11 3.32 -5.66 7.78
N ASP A 12 4.32 -4.89 8.19
CA ASP A 12 5.47 -5.37 8.96
C ASP A 12 5.89 -4.33 10.02
N GLU A 13 5.68 -4.67 11.29
CA GLU A 13 6.08 -3.83 12.45
C GLU A 13 7.59 -3.60 12.53
N SER A 14 8.40 -4.43 11.87
CA SER A 14 9.85 -4.30 11.83
C SER A 14 10.31 -3.28 10.78
N PHE A 15 9.43 -2.90 9.85
CA PHE A 15 9.76 -1.97 8.78
C PHE A 15 9.74 -0.53 9.29
N MET A 16 10.88 0.14 9.12
CA MET A 16 11.04 1.55 9.44
C MET A 16 12.04 2.19 8.48
N ARG A 17 11.69 3.35 7.94
CA ARG A 17 12.61 4.23 7.23
C ARG A 17 12.61 5.60 7.90
N GLU A 18 13.78 6.19 8.03
CA GLU A 18 13.92 7.60 8.39
C GLU A 18 14.44 8.35 7.17
N PHE A 19 13.72 9.38 6.76
CA PHE A 19 14.11 10.24 5.67
C PHE A 19 14.36 11.67 6.16
N GLU A 20 15.33 12.32 5.53
CA GLU A 20 15.66 13.70 5.75
C GLU A 20 15.55 14.45 4.43
N PHE A 21 14.74 15.53 4.42
CA PHE A 21 14.45 16.37 3.25
C PHE A 21 14.75 17.82 3.58
N LEU A 22 15.04 18.64 2.56
CA LEU A 22 15.01 20.08 2.73
C LEU A 22 13.55 20.56 2.79
N ASP A 23 13.30 21.60 3.58
CA ASP A 23 11.99 22.28 3.66
C ASP A 23 11.47 22.76 2.30
N SER A 24 12.37 23.14 1.39
CA SER A 24 12.05 23.56 0.02
C SER A 24 11.75 22.41 -0.96
N GLN A 25 11.86 21.15 -0.54
CA GLN A 25 11.56 20.00 -1.41
C GLN A 25 10.06 19.73 -1.47
N THR A 26 9.64 18.99 -2.49
CA THR A 26 8.24 18.71 -2.77
C THR A 26 7.84 17.31 -2.33
N LEU A 27 6.53 17.04 -2.27
CA LEU A 27 6.03 15.67 -2.13
C LEU A 27 6.44 14.78 -3.31
N LEU A 28 6.70 15.34 -4.49
CA LEU A 28 7.23 14.59 -5.62
C LEU A 28 8.66 14.11 -5.37
N ASP A 29 9.51 14.94 -4.75
CA ASP A 29 10.85 14.51 -4.30
C ASP A 29 10.75 13.40 -3.26
N PHE A 30 9.78 13.52 -2.34
CA PHE A 30 9.51 12.47 -1.35
C PHE A 30 9.06 11.16 -2.03
N HIS A 31 8.11 11.22 -2.95
CA HIS A 31 7.68 10.08 -3.75
C HIS A 31 8.88 9.38 -4.40
N ASN A 32 9.73 10.14 -5.11
CA ASN A 32 10.89 9.59 -5.81
C ASN A 32 11.86 8.90 -4.86
N GLN A 33 12.11 9.49 -3.69
CA GLN A 33 12.99 8.94 -2.67
C GLN A 33 12.43 7.64 -2.06
N ILE A 34 11.12 7.57 -1.79
CA ILE A 34 10.47 6.33 -1.33
C ILE A 34 10.61 5.24 -2.39
N GLN A 35 10.33 5.57 -3.66
CA GLN A 35 10.40 4.61 -4.75
C GLN A 35 11.81 4.04 -4.92
N GLU A 36 12.83 4.89 -4.78
CA GLU A 36 14.22 4.47 -4.86
C GLU A 36 14.65 3.60 -3.66
N GLU A 37 14.33 4.03 -2.42
CA GLU A 37 14.70 3.29 -1.21
C GLU A 37 13.98 1.94 -1.07
N LEU A 38 12.76 1.83 -1.60
CA LEU A 38 11.98 0.59 -1.54
C LEU A 38 12.10 -0.26 -2.81
N GLU A 39 12.91 0.17 -3.79
CA GLU A 39 13.07 -0.49 -5.09
C GLU A 39 11.72 -0.71 -5.82
N PHE A 40 10.84 0.28 -5.72
CA PHE A 40 9.54 0.28 -6.37
C PHE A 40 9.63 0.76 -7.82
N ASP A 41 8.71 0.27 -8.63
CA ASP A 41 8.46 0.71 -10.00
C ASP A 41 7.77 2.09 -9.99
N LYS A 42 8.52 3.09 -10.46
CA LYS A 42 8.10 4.50 -10.60
C LYS A 42 6.96 4.70 -11.61
N SER A 43 6.59 3.69 -12.38
CA SER A 43 5.44 3.76 -13.31
C SER A 43 4.09 3.54 -12.63
N GLN A 44 4.08 3.05 -11.38
CA GLN A 44 2.86 2.82 -10.64
C GLN A 44 2.29 4.12 -10.07
N MET A 45 0.96 4.19 -9.99
CA MET A 45 0.27 5.33 -9.40
C MET A 45 0.46 5.35 -7.89
N ALA A 46 0.61 6.56 -7.33
CA ALA A 46 0.62 6.78 -5.90
C ALA A 46 -0.02 8.15 -5.57
N SER A 47 -0.53 8.28 -4.35
CA SER A 47 -1.01 9.55 -3.79
C SER A 47 -0.52 9.71 -2.35
N PHE A 48 -0.23 10.94 -1.94
CA PHE A 48 -0.12 11.29 -0.54
C PHE A 48 -1.46 11.81 -0.04
N PHE A 49 -1.76 11.54 1.21
CA PHE A 49 -2.90 12.11 1.91
C PHE A 49 -2.40 12.78 3.19
N MET A 50 -2.88 13.99 3.46
CA MET A 50 -2.81 14.54 4.81
C MET A 50 -3.68 13.68 5.71
N ALA A 51 -3.21 13.44 6.93
CA ALA A 51 -3.90 12.59 7.88
C ALA A 51 -4.12 13.30 9.20
N THR A 52 -5.27 13.03 9.81
CA THR A 52 -5.57 13.44 11.18
C THR A 52 -4.71 12.68 12.19
N ASP A 53 -4.77 13.09 13.46
CA ASP A 53 -4.16 12.36 14.58
C ASP A 53 -4.59 10.88 14.66
N ASN A 54 -5.76 10.55 14.10
CA ASN A 54 -6.33 9.20 14.08
C ASN A 54 -6.08 8.44 12.76
N TRP A 55 -5.17 8.93 11.91
CA TRP A 55 -4.85 8.36 10.60
C TRP A 55 -6.02 8.31 9.61
N GLU A 56 -6.93 9.29 9.69
CA GLU A 56 -8.00 9.46 8.71
C GLU A 56 -7.51 10.35 7.56
N LYS A 57 -7.74 9.92 6.31
CA LYS A 57 -7.32 10.62 5.08
C LYS A 57 -8.14 11.92 4.90
N GLU A 58 -7.47 13.05 4.69
CA GLU A 58 -8.07 14.36 4.46
C GLU A 58 -7.80 14.87 3.03
N GLU A 59 -6.81 15.75 2.86
CA GLU A 59 -6.44 16.31 1.56
C GLU A 59 -5.56 15.33 0.78
N GLU A 60 -5.87 15.13 -0.51
CA GLU A 60 -5.12 14.28 -1.42
C GLU A 60 -4.16 15.08 -2.30
N PHE A 61 -2.94 14.56 -2.44
CA PHE A 61 -1.91 15.02 -3.37
C PHE A 61 -1.60 13.93 -4.38
N THR A 62 -2.05 14.11 -5.63
CA THR A 62 -1.92 13.10 -6.68
C THR A 62 -0.59 13.21 -7.42
N LEU A 63 -0.07 12.09 -7.92
CA LEU A 63 1.18 12.09 -8.70
C LEU A 63 1.08 12.90 -9.99
N PHE A 64 -0.09 12.87 -10.64
CA PHE A 64 -0.39 13.65 -11.84
C PHE A 64 -1.69 14.42 -11.63
N ASP A 65 -1.83 15.56 -12.31
CA ASP A 65 -3.09 16.30 -12.34
C ASP A 65 -4.16 15.45 -13.04
N MET A 66 -5.16 15.03 -12.27
CA MET A 66 -6.31 14.25 -12.75
C MET A 66 -7.47 15.14 -13.24
N GLY A 67 -7.28 16.47 -13.28
CA GLY A 67 -8.30 17.44 -13.71
C GLY A 67 -9.48 17.59 -12.76
N THR A 68 -9.39 17.02 -11.55
CA THR A 68 -10.43 17.08 -10.52
C THR A 68 -10.25 18.25 -9.55
N GLY A 69 -9.24 19.11 -9.78
CA GLY A 69 -8.88 20.20 -8.88
C GLY A 69 -8.13 19.74 -7.63
N SER A 70 -7.59 18.52 -7.64
CA SER A 70 -6.70 18.02 -6.57
C SER A 70 -5.31 18.63 -6.75
N SER A 71 -4.66 18.95 -5.64
CA SER A 71 -3.27 19.41 -5.64
C SER A 71 -2.34 18.29 -6.11
N THR A 72 -1.29 18.63 -6.86
CA THR A 72 -0.32 17.62 -7.29
C THR A 72 0.82 17.51 -6.28
N MET A 73 1.53 16.38 -6.30
CA MET A 73 2.75 16.21 -5.51
C MET A 73 3.87 17.18 -5.92
N GLU A 74 3.88 17.63 -7.17
CA GLU A 74 4.88 18.57 -7.71
C GLU A 74 4.68 19.97 -7.13
N ASP A 75 3.43 20.41 -6.97
CA ASP A 75 3.11 21.74 -6.45
C ASP A 75 3.18 21.83 -4.91
N ALA A 76 3.16 20.68 -4.22
CA ALA A 76 3.12 20.60 -2.77
C ALA A 76 4.52 20.60 -2.15
N VAL A 77 4.98 21.78 -1.71
CA VAL A 77 6.25 21.96 -0.99
C VAL A 77 6.11 21.52 0.47
N LEU A 78 7.14 20.87 1.02
CA LEU A 78 7.12 20.36 2.39
C LEU A 78 6.90 21.47 3.43
N GLU A 79 7.46 22.65 3.24
CA GLU A 79 7.22 23.80 4.14
C GLU A 79 5.75 24.25 4.17
N ASP A 80 5.01 24.06 3.08
CA ASP A 80 3.62 24.51 2.95
C ASP A 80 2.63 23.48 3.52
N ILE A 81 3.02 22.21 3.65
CA ILE A 81 2.15 21.14 4.17
C ILE A 81 2.42 20.80 5.65
N ILE A 82 3.63 21.06 6.15
CA ILE A 82 4.01 20.73 7.52
C ILE A 82 3.77 21.93 8.43
N PHE A 83 2.59 21.99 9.03
CA PHE A 83 2.19 23.12 9.89
C PHE A 83 2.58 22.97 11.36
N HIS A 84 2.72 21.73 11.84
CA HIS A 84 2.98 21.44 13.25
C HIS A 84 3.81 20.17 13.43
N LYS A 85 4.40 20.02 14.63
CA LYS A 85 5.12 18.80 15.01
C LYS A 85 4.15 17.62 15.04
N ASN A 86 4.61 16.43 14.63
CA ASN A 86 3.80 15.22 14.55
C ASN A 86 2.71 15.27 13.46
N GLN A 87 2.86 16.16 12.46
CA GLN A 87 2.02 16.11 11.25
C GLN A 87 2.10 14.72 10.61
N LYS A 88 0.94 14.15 10.28
CA LYS A 88 0.80 12.81 9.71
C LYS A 88 0.44 12.87 8.24
N LEU A 89 1.01 11.95 7.49
CA LEU A 89 0.82 11.75 6.07
C LEU A 89 0.63 10.25 5.80
N ILE A 90 -0.22 9.91 4.84
CA ILE A 90 -0.42 8.53 4.38
C ILE A 90 -0.02 8.47 2.91
N TYR A 91 0.92 7.59 2.59
CA TYR A 91 1.39 7.37 1.22
C TYR A 91 0.76 6.09 0.68
N VAL A 92 -0.22 6.21 -0.20
CA VAL A 92 -0.90 5.08 -0.84
C VAL A 92 -0.15 4.73 -2.12
N PHE A 93 0.39 3.51 -2.18
CA PHE A 93 1.14 3.01 -3.34
C PHE A 93 0.40 1.89 -4.10
N ASP A 94 -0.67 1.34 -3.51
CA ASP A 94 -1.52 0.33 -4.14
C ASP A 94 -2.99 0.57 -3.78
N PHE A 95 -3.72 1.22 -4.68
CA PHE A 95 -5.14 1.55 -4.52
C PHE A 95 -6.06 0.32 -4.61
N PHE A 96 -5.63 -0.76 -5.27
CA PHE A 96 -6.46 -1.96 -5.45
C PHE A 96 -6.54 -2.78 -4.16
N ASN A 97 -5.43 -2.81 -3.43
CA ASN A 97 -5.33 -3.51 -2.15
C ASN A 97 -5.41 -2.58 -0.93
N ASP A 98 -5.57 -1.27 -1.14
CA ASP A 98 -5.62 -0.23 -0.09
C ASP A 98 -4.38 -0.28 0.83
N ARG A 99 -3.20 -0.49 0.22
CA ARG A 99 -1.93 -0.58 0.96
C ARG A 99 -1.24 0.77 0.99
N SER A 100 -0.70 1.10 2.15
CA SER A 100 -0.13 2.42 2.38
C SER A 100 1.04 2.38 3.36
N LEU A 101 1.85 3.44 3.30
CA LEU A 101 2.87 3.73 4.28
C LEU A 101 2.40 4.89 5.15
N PHE A 102 2.71 4.80 6.43
CA PHE A 102 2.35 5.78 7.44
C PHE A 102 3.57 6.65 7.72
N ILE A 103 3.43 7.95 7.50
CA ILE A 103 4.53 8.90 7.55
C ILE A 103 4.25 9.91 8.65
N GLU A 104 5.22 10.13 9.53
CA GLU A 104 5.12 11.09 10.61
C GLU A 104 6.30 12.07 10.57
N TYR A 105 5.98 13.37 10.63
CA TYR A 105 6.97 14.43 10.81
C TYR A 105 7.46 14.47 12.26
N THR A 106 8.73 14.12 12.47
CA THR A 106 9.31 13.97 13.82
C THR A 106 10.03 15.23 14.30
N GLY A 107 10.49 16.08 13.39
CA GLY A 107 11.10 17.36 13.70
C GLY A 107 12.07 17.85 12.61
N GLU A 108 12.79 18.90 12.95
CA GLU A 108 13.70 19.61 12.06
C GLU A 108 15.10 19.75 12.66
N ALA A 109 16.10 19.93 11.79
CA ALA A 109 17.48 20.22 12.15
C ALA A 109 18.10 21.22 11.17
N ASP A 110 19.22 21.81 11.56
CA ASP A 110 20.04 22.61 10.66
C ASP A 110 20.66 21.74 9.56
N GLU A 111 20.83 22.34 8.39
CA GLU A 111 21.51 21.69 7.27
C GLU A 111 22.97 21.39 7.63
N ILE A 112 23.44 20.21 7.22
CA ILE A 112 24.81 19.76 7.46
C ILE A 112 25.61 20.01 6.19
N ASP A 113 26.63 20.85 6.29
CA ASP A 113 27.50 21.21 5.16
C ASP A 113 28.12 19.97 4.52
N GLY A 114 28.01 19.86 3.19
CA GLY A 114 28.51 18.73 2.40
C GLY A 114 27.62 17.47 2.38
N ARG A 115 26.39 17.52 2.92
CA ARG A 115 25.42 16.42 2.81
C ARG A 115 24.38 16.71 1.72
N GLU A 116 24.10 15.73 0.88
CA GLU A 116 23.06 15.81 -0.14
C GLU A 116 21.72 15.34 0.43
N TYR A 117 20.64 16.03 0.03
CA TYR A 117 19.25 15.72 0.38
C TYR A 117 18.43 15.58 -0.90
N PRO A 118 17.41 14.71 -0.95
CA PRO A 118 16.93 13.89 0.16
C PRO A 118 17.81 12.67 0.44
N VAL A 119 17.72 12.14 1.66
CA VAL A 119 18.52 10.98 2.08
C VAL A 119 17.76 10.11 3.09
N CYS A 120 17.89 8.79 2.95
CA CYS A 120 17.47 7.85 3.98
C CYS A 120 18.56 7.74 5.05
N SER A 121 18.30 8.24 6.26
CA SER A 121 19.26 8.23 7.37
C SER A 121 19.25 6.92 8.16
N ASN A 122 18.12 6.18 8.14
CA ASN A 122 17.96 4.90 8.83
C ASN A 122 17.05 3.97 8.03
N SER A 123 17.45 2.70 7.91
CA SER A 123 16.74 1.69 7.15
C SER A 123 16.71 0.37 7.93
N LYS A 124 15.51 -0.07 8.32
CA LYS A 124 15.27 -1.29 9.13
C LYS A 124 14.10 -2.10 8.59
N GLY A 125 14.19 -3.42 8.73
CA GLY A 125 13.17 -4.32 8.19
C GLY A 125 13.21 -4.37 6.65
N ILE A 126 12.34 -5.22 6.10
CA ILE A 126 12.30 -5.51 4.67
C ILE A 126 11.24 -4.61 4.02
N PRO A 127 11.54 -3.92 2.90
CA PRO A 127 10.54 -3.18 2.16
C PRO A 127 9.31 -4.04 1.81
N PRO A 128 8.08 -3.52 1.98
CA PRO A 128 6.88 -4.22 1.54
C PRO A 128 6.90 -4.38 0.01
N LYS A 129 6.32 -5.45 -0.54
CA LYS A 129 6.29 -5.62 -2.01
C LYS A 129 5.37 -4.59 -2.65
N GLN A 130 5.75 -3.93 -3.74
CA GLN A 130 4.87 -2.94 -4.36
C GLN A 130 3.59 -3.56 -4.94
N VAL A 131 3.71 -4.63 -5.74
CA VAL A 131 2.57 -5.28 -6.39
C VAL A 131 2.40 -6.70 -5.88
N VAL A 132 1.22 -7.03 -5.38
CA VAL A 132 0.83 -8.38 -4.99
C VAL A 132 -0.25 -8.88 -5.93
N PHE A 133 0.15 -9.64 -6.96
CA PHE A 133 -0.79 -10.36 -7.81
C PHE A 133 -1.31 -11.58 -7.03
N GLY A 134 -2.56 -11.54 -6.55
CA GLY A 134 -3.22 -12.75 -6.02
C GLY A 134 -4.09 -12.58 -4.78
N SER A 135 -4.06 -11.44 -4.10
CA SER A 135 -5.15 -11.13 -3.16
C SER A 135 -6.29 -10.55 -3.96
N SER A 136 -7.16 -11.44 -4.45
CA SER A 136 -8.53 -11.03 -4.71
C SER A 136 -9.06 -10.46 -3.39
N SER A 137 -9.04 -9.14 -3.26
CA SER A 137 -9.89 -8.44 -2.33
C SER A 137 -11.29 -9.01 -2.53
N LYS A 138 -11.70 -9.94 -1.67
CA LYS A 138 -13.12 -10.33 -1.47
C LYS A 138 -13.89 -9.15 -0.85
N LYS A 139 -13.52 -7.92 -1.20
CA LYS A 139 -14.41 -6.77 -1.09
C LYS A 139 -15.27 -6.85 -2.34
N LEU A 140 -16.50 -7.26 -2.07
CA LEU A 140 -17.60 -7.53 -2.97
C LEU A 140 -17.84 -6.29 -3.86
N TYR A 141 -17.06 -6.12 -4.93
CA TYR A 141 -17.41 -5.23 -6.02
C TYR A 141 -18.63 -5.85 -6.70
N ARG A 142 -19.82 -5.45 -6.23
CA ARG A 142 -21.05 -5.59 -6.98
C ARG A 142 -20.82 -4.78 -8.24
N ASN A 143 -20.41 -5.44 -9.32
CA ASN A 143 -20.44 -4.86 -10.66
C ASN A 143 -21.85 -4.28 -10.84
N ILE A 144 -21.96 -2.95 -10.85
CA ILE A 144 -23.16 -2.28 -11.34
C ILE A 144 -23.14 -2.56 -12.85
N ILE A 145 -23.87 -3.60 -13.23
CA ILE A 145 -24.24 -3.83 -14.62
C ILE A 145 -25.29 -2.76 -14.90
N VAL A 146 -24.89 -1.69 -15.58
CA VAL A 146 -25.86 -0.73 -16.14
C VAL A 146 -26.43 -1.41 -17.38
N SER A 147 -27.53 -2.14 -17.20
CA SER A 147 -28.41 -2.49 -18.31
C SER A 147 -29.44 -1.38 -18.45
N ASP A 148 -29.32 -0.63 -19.54
CA ASP A 148 -30.36 0.24 -20.07
C ASP A 148 -31.40 -0.68 -20.72
N ASP A 149 -32.50 -0.94 -20.03
CA ASP A 149 -33.77 -1.34 -20.67
C ASP A 149 -34.93 -1.19 -19.67
N GLU A 150 -36.08 -0.82 -20.23
CA GLU A 150 -37.28 -0.34 -19.58
C GLU A 150 -38.14 -1.47 -18.94
N ASP A 151 -39.01 -1.04 -18.03
CA ASP A 151 -40.29 -1.64 -17.61
C ASP A 151 -40.37 -2.82 -16.60
N ASP A 152 -41.36 -2.61 -15.72
CA ASP A 152 -42.20 -3.54 -14.95
C ASP A 152 -41.75 -4.17 -13.60
N ASP A 153 -42.47 -3.68 -12.59
CA ASP A 153 -43.22 -4.39 -11.53
C ASP A 153 -42.52 -5.21 -10.44
N ASP A 154 -43.01 -4.94 -9.22
CA ASP A 154 -42.85 -5.63 -7.95
C ASP A 154 -42.74 -7.16 -8.08
N GLU A 155 -41.82 -7.78 -7.32
CA GLU A 155 -42.17 -8.65 -6.19
C GLU A 155 -40.91 -8.99 -5.39
N SER A 156 -41.04 -8.93 -4.07
CA SER A 156 -39.99 -9.28 -3.12
C SER A 156 -40.19 -10.71 -2.66
N ASP A 157 -39.53 -11.66 -3.31
CA ASP A 157 -39.41 -13.04 -2.84
C ASP A 157 -38.04 -13.24 -2.16
N MET A 158 -38.05 -13.04 -0.85
CA MET A 158 -37.06 -13.62 0.06
C MET A 158 -37.55 -15.01 0.42
N ASP A 159 -36.99 -16.06 -0.19
CA ASP A 159 -37.03 -17.40 0.40
C ASP A 159 -35.78 -18.22 0.03
N ASP A 160 -35.05 -18.56 1.10
CA ASP A 160 -34.55 -19.90 1.38
C ASP A 160 -33.59 -20.59 0.38
N LEU A 161 -32.30 -20.33 0.57
CA LEU A 161 -31.25 -21.29 0.23
C LEU A 161 -30.29 -21.46 1.41
N PHE A 162 -30.80 -22.07 2.47
CA PHE A 162 -29.98 -22.88 3.37
C PHE A 162 -29.55 -24.14 2.60
N LEU A 163 -28.28 -24.18 2.17
CA LEU A 163 -27.62 -25.44 1.85
C LEU A 163 -26.62 -25.75 2.95
N ASP A 164 -27.11 -26.58 3.87
CA ASP A 164 -26.33 -27.45 4.74
C ASP A 164 -25.70 -28.52 3.82
N ASP A 165 -24.38 -28.50 3.64
CA ASP A 165 -23.63 -29.54 2.91
C ASP A 165 -22.34 -29.88 3.69
N ASP A 166 -22.55 -30.49 4.87
CA ASP A 166 -21.55 -31.30 5.55
C ASP A 166 -21.81 -32.78 5.19
N SER A 167 -20.93 -33.40 4.39
CA SER A 167 -20.60 -34.84 4.47
C SER A 167 -19.57 -35.27 3.40
N ASP A 168 -18.30 -35.20 3.80
CA ASP A 168 -17.23 -36.20 3.62
C ASP A 168 -17.40 -37.35 2.60
N MET A 169 -16.46 -37.44 1.64
CA MET A 169 -15.69 -38.67 1.36
C MET A 169 -14.65 -38.44 0.25
N LEU A 170 -13.37 -38.36 0.59
CA LEU A 170 -12.30 -38.80 -0.31
C LEU A 170 -11.45 -39.84 0.45
N PRO A 171 -11.32 -41.07 -0.06
CA PRO A 171 -10.56 -42.11 0.63
C PRO A 171 -9.06 -41.91 0.41
N ASP A 172 -8.34 -42.07 1.51
CA ASP A 172 -6.89 -42.23 1.62
C ASP A 172 -6.46 -43.51 0.88
N PHE A 173 -5.42 -43.43 0.05
CA PHE A 173 -4.78 -44.62 -0.54
C PHE A 173 -3.27 -44.51 -0.36
N ASP A 174 -2.83 -44.85 0.85
CA ASP A 174 -1.48 -45.34 1.11
C ASP A 174 -1.30 -46.70 0.43
N ASN A 175 -0.26 -46.85 -0.38
CA ASN A 175 0.25 -48.15 -0.79
C ASN A 175 1.77 -48.10 -0.94
N ASP A 176 2.46 -48.19 0.20
CA ASP A 176 3.86 -48.63 0.30
C ASP A 176 3.85 -50.03 0.91
N GLU A 177 4.14 -51.04 0.10
CA GLU A 177 4.69 -52.30 0.61
C GLU A 177 5.78 -52.79 -0.36
N THR A 178 7.00 -52.70 0.12
CA THR A 178 8.24 -53.28 -0.38
C THR A 178 8.15 -54.80 -0.61
N LEU A 179 8.68 -55.31 -1.73
CA LEU A 179 9.34 -56.62 -1.77
C LEU A 179 10.57 -56.59 -2.70
N ILE A 180 11.69 -56.93 -2.07
CA ILE A 180 13.06 -57.14 -2.54
C ILE A 180 13.14 -58.45 -3.34
N ASP A 181 13.94 -58.53 -4.42
CA ASP A 181 15.03 -59.53 -4.48
C ASP A 181 16.07 -59.22 -5.57
N ASP A 182 17.29 -59.56 -5.20
CA ASP A 182 18.61 -59.29 -5.77
C ASP A 182 18.99 -60.16 -7.01
N GLU A 183 20.25 -59.99 -7.40
CA GLU A 183 21.14 -60.82 -8.23
C GLU A 183 21.31 -60.37 -9.70
N ASP A 184 22.50 -60.32 -10.29
CA ASP A 184 23.90 -60.07 -9.91
C ASP A 184 24.68 -60.10 -11.25
N GLU A 185 25.87 -59.48 -11.25
CA GLU A 185 27.08 -59.76 -12.06
C GLU A 185 26.99 -60.14 -13.57
N ASP A 186 27.47 -59.23 -14.43
CA ASP A 186 28.81 -59.29 -15.11
C ASP A 186 28.95 -58.21 -16.21
#